data_AF-A0A835CX35-F1
#
_entry.id   AF-A0A835CX35-F1
#
_cell.length_a   1.000
_cell.length_b   1.000
_cell.length_c   1.000
_cell.angle_alpha   90.00
_cell.angle_beta   90.00
_cell.angle_gamma   90.00
#
_symmetry.space_group_name_H-M   'P 1'
#
loop_
_entity.id
_entity.type
_entity.pdbx_description
1 polymer ?
#
loop_
_entity_poly.entity_id
_entity_poly.type
_entity_poly.pdbx_seq_one_letter_code
_entity_poly.pdbx_strand_id
1 'polypeptide(L)'
;MLERDQQMNRQGPQALAPPWFEFFGFQLLHLLIDDDDSSIIGAIYEFRPSPSNCKHHSTQDAPKYVIAFRGTILNPHTLLQDFKSNTRLTINRLHTGSRFETANQAIENMFNEVGYSNNIWLAGHSLGSAIAMLLGKNMVVKKGILPKAFLFNPPFFSAPIEGIFTNEKLKDGIRIANSFVTAGTTRFVKGKQERAQSEDQFAALSRWAPYLFVNKEDHICCEYVGYFENREKMEKIGARRIGRVATQNSIGSLLWSPIRREESAEPLHLLPSANLNVNLSSSQNCIEAHKLQQWWWLDLHLESKLYQYL
;
A
#
# COMPACT_ATOMS: atom_id res chain seq x y z
N MET A 1 -19.07 0.63 6.81
CA MET A 1 -18.33 0.11 5.63
C MET A 1 -19.35 -0.53 4.71
N LEU A 2 -19.30 -0.22 3.42
CA LEU A 2 -20.29 -0.67 2.41
C LEU A 2 -20.52 -2.18 2.44
N GLU A 3 -19.44 -2.98 2.44
CA GLU A 3 -19.53 -4.44 2.54
C GLU A 3 -20.27 -4.93 3.79
N ARG A 4 -20.08 -4.28 4.95
CA ARG A 4 -20.79 -4.69 6.17
C ARG A 4 -22.29 -4.39 6.06
N ASP A 5 -22.66 -3.32 5.37
CA ASP A 5 -24.06 -3.03 5.10
C ASP A 5 -24.63 -4.07 4.12
N GLN A 6 -23.88 -4.51 3.11
CA GLN A 6 -24.27 -5.61 2.21
C GLN A 6 -24.46 -6.94 2.97
N GLN A 7 -23.47 -7.36 3.77
CA GLN A 7 -23.52 -8.63 4.53
C GLN A 7 -24.68 -8.68 5.53
N MET A 8 -25.06 -7.52 6.09
CA MET A 8 -26.16 -7.40 7.05
C MET A 8 -27.48 -6.99 6.38
N ASN A 9 -27.53 -6.93 5.05
CA ASN A 9 -28.67 -6.47 4.25
C ASN A 9 -29.26 -5.13 4.71
N ARG A 10 -28.39 -4.18 5.11
CA ARG A 10 -28.78 -2.84 5.51
C ARG A 10 -28.93 -1.96 4.29
N GLN A 11 -30.13 -1.45 4.07
CA GLN A 11 -30.49 -0.62 2.93
C GLN A 11 -31.14 0.69 3.38
N GLY A 12 -31.02 1.72 2.54
CA GLY A 12 -31.65 3.03 2.77
C GLY A 12 -31.30 3.59 4.16
N PRO A 13 -32.29 3.97 5.00
CA PRO A 13 -32.05 4.55 6.33
C PRO A 13 -31.26 3.65 7.30
N GLN A 14 -31.18 2.35 7.04
CA GLN A 14 -30.44 1.40 7.89
C GLN A 14 -28.95 1.32 7.51
N ALA A 15 -28.56 1.82 6.34
CA ALA A 15 -27.18 1.78 5.87
C ALA A 15 -26.31 2.76 6.67
N LEU A 16 -25.17 2.28 7.16
CA LEU A 16 -24.28 3.08 8.01
C LEU A 16 -23.12 3.71 7.23
N ALA A 17 -22.79 3.19 6.05
CA ALA A 17 -21.73 3.73 5.21
C ALA A 17 -22.11 5.06 4.51
N PRO A 18 -23.32 5.22 3.93
CA PRO A 18 -23.67 6.44 3.18
C PRO A 18 -23.54 7.75 3.96
N PRO A 19 -24.05 7.85 5.21
CA PRO A 19 -23.93 9.08 5.98
C PRO A 19 -22.49 9.56 6.16
N TRP A 20 -21.51 8.63 6.17
CA TRP A 20 -20.11 8.98 6.35
C TRP A 20 -19.53 9.73 5.15
N PHE A 21 -19.63 9.17 3.93
CA PHE A 21 -19.04 9.82 2.76
C PHE A 21 -19.88 11.02 2.28
N GLU A 22 -21.20 10.99 2.49
CA GLU A 22 -22.09 12.13 2.21
C GLU A 22 -21.78 13.34 3.10
N PHE A 23 -21.44 13.12 4.37
CA PHE A 23 -21.00 14.17 5.29
C PHE A 23 -19.79 14.93 4.75
N PHE A 24 -18.85 14.23 4.11
CA PHE A 24 -17.67 14.83 3.47
C PHE A 24 -17.93 15.35 2.04
N GLY A 25 -19.18 15.39 1.58
CA GLY A 25 -19.54 15.89 0.25
C GLY A 25 -19.23 14.95 -0.90
N PHE A 26 -19.08 13.66 -0.62
CA PHE A 26 -18.90 12.63 -1.64
C PHE A 26 -20.21 11.90 -1.93
N GLN A 27 -20.35 11.45 -3.18
CA GLN A 27 -21.41 10.53 -3.61
C GLN A 27 -20.76 9.23 -4.08
N LEU A 28 -21.42 8.10 -3.82
CA LEU A 28 -21.01 6.81 -4.37
C LEU A 28 -21.32 6.77 -5.87
N LEU A 29 -20.30 6.61 -6.70
CA LEU A 29 -20.44 6.53 -8.16
C LEU A 29 -20.51 5.07 -8.63
N HIS A 30 -19.54 4.25 -8.22
CA HIS A 30 -19.48 2.83 -8.58
C HIS A 30 -19.02 1.97 -7.40
N LEU A 31 -19.61 0.79 -7.28
CA LEU A 31 -19.08 -0.29 -6.43
C LEU A 31 -18.14 -1.16 -7.26
N LEU A 32 -17.02 -1.55 -6.68
CA LEU A 32 -16.12 -2.54 -7.24
C LEU A 32 -16.45 -3.87 -6.56
N ILE A 33 -16.99 -4.81 -7.31
CA ILE A 33 -17.49 -6.10 -6.80
C ILE A 33 -16.59 -7.20 -7.36
N ASP A 34 -16.13 -8.09 -6.49
CA ASP A 34 -15.36 -9.27 -6.90
C ASP A 34 -16.25 -10.25 -7.66
N ASP A 35 -15.83 -10.67 -8.86
CA ASP A 35 -16.60 -11.61 -9.67
C ASP A 35 -16.63 -13.01 -9.03
N ASP A 36 -15.62 -13.35 -8.22
CA ASP A 36 -15.51 -14.69 -7.63
C ASP A 36 -16.45 -14.91 -6.44
N ASP A 37 -16.62 -13.91 -5.57
CA ASP A 37 -17.37 -14.03 -4.31
C ASP A 37 -18.45 -12.97 -4.10
N SER A 38 -18.67 -12.10 -5.10
CA SER A 38 -19.65 -10.99 -5.05
C SER A 38 -19.44 -10.00 -3.90
N SER A 39 -18.27 -9.98 -3.27
CA SER A 39 -17.95 -9.04 -2.21
C SER A 39 -17.49 -7.70 -2.76
N ILE A 40 -17.82 -6.60 -2.07
CA ILE A 40 -17.37 -5.26 -2.42
C ILE A 40 -15.88 -5.15 -2.08
N ILE A 41 -15.03 -5.07 -3.09
CA ILE A 41 -13.57 -4.91 -2.93
C ILE A 41 -13.15 -3.44 -2.85
N GLY A 42 -14.03 -2.53 -3.26
CA GLY A 42 -13.78 -1.10 -3.22
C GLY A 42 -14.94 -0.29 -3.76
N ALA A 43 -14.75 1.02 -3.84
CA ALA A 43 -15.74 1.94 -4.36
C ALA A 43 -15.07 3.17 -4.99
N ILE A 44 -15.73 3.73 -5.99
CA ILE A 44 -15.40 5.02 -6.59
C ILE A 44 -16.37 6.05 -6.03
N TYR A 45 -15.83 7.09 -5.42
CA TYR A 45 -16.57 8.22 -4.89
C TYR A 45 -16.30 9.46 -5.74
N GLU A 46 -17.34 10.23 -6.04
CA GLU A 46 -17.24 11.53 -6.69
C GLU A 46 -17.48 12.65 -5.70
N PHE A 47 -16.61 13.64 -5.67
CA PHE A 47 -16.81 14.85 -4.89
C PHE A 47 -17.86 15.75 -5.55
N ARG A 48 -18.97 15.94 -4.84
CA ARG A 48 -20.13 16.78 -5.21
C ARG A 48 -20.63 17.51 -3.97
N PRO A 49 -19.88 18.51 -3.48
CA PRO A 49 -20.25 19.23 -2.27
C PRO A 49 -21.57 20.00 -2.47
N SER A 50 -22.46 19.95 -1.48
CA SER A 50 -23.65 20.80 -1.48
C SER A 50 -23.25 22.27 -1.31
N PRO A 51 -23.94 23.23 -1.97
CA PRO A 51 -23.67 24.66 -1.85
C PRO A 51 -23.66 25.18 -0.40
N SER A 52 -24.41 24.53 0.49
CA SER A 52 -24.53 24.84 1.92
C SER A 52 -23.31 24.43 2.76
N ASN A 53 -22.52 23.44 2.33
CA ASN A 53 -21.35 22.92 3.06
C ASN A 53 -20.04 23.66 2.70
N CYS A 54 -20.11 24.65 1.82
CA CYS A 54 -18.95 25.36 1.25
C CYS A 54 -18.29 26.39 2.20
N LYS A 55 -18.67 26.48 3.48
CA LYS A 55 -18.19 27.56 4.37
C LYS A 55 -16.87 27.28 5.09
N HIS A 56 -16.36 26.04 5.08
CA HIS A 56 -15.24 25.66 5.98
C HIS A 56 -14.05 24.92 5.36
N HIS A 57 -14.05 24.60 4.07
CA HIS A 57 -12.94 23.85 3.45
C HIS A 57 -12.45 24.48 2.16
N SER A 58 -11.13 24.64 2.04
CA SER A 58 -10.49 25.00 0.77
C SER A 58 -10.78 23.89 -0.24
N THR A 59 -11.77 24.12 -1.10
CA THR A 59 -12.17 23.18 -2.17
C THR A 59 -11.14 23.10 -3.29
N GLN A 60 -10.09 23.92 -3.27
CA GLN A 60 -9.06 23.99 -4.31
C GLN A 60 -8.21 22.71 -4.40
N ASP A 61 -8.00 21.98 -3.30
CA ASP A 61 -7.14 20.79 -3.28
C ASP A 61 -7.89 19.45 -3.19
N ALA A 62 -9.23 19.49 -3.10
CA ALA A 62 -10.05 18.29 -2.94
C ALA A 62 -9.98 17.38 -4.17
N PRO A 63 -9.97 16.05 -4.00
CA PRO A 63 -10.07 15.13 -5.13
C PRO A 63 -11.41 15.31 -5.82
N LYS A 64 -11.43 15.21 -7.15
CA LYS A 64 -12.69 15.05 -7.87
C LYS A 64 -13.22 13.62 -7.69
N TYR A 65 -12.32 12.65 -7.65
CA TYR A 65 -12.65 11.24 -7.45
C TYR A 65 -11.73 10.60 -6.41
N VAL A 66 -12.29 9.73 -5.57
CA VAL A 66 -11.54 8.87 -4.66
C VAL A 66 -11.88 7.42 -4.98
N ILE A 67 -10.87 6.62 -5.26
CA ILE A 67 -10.99 5.18 -5.43
C ILE A 67 -10.47 4.53 -4.16
N ALA A 68 -11.38 4.01 -3.34
CA ALA A 68 -11.05 3.42 -2.04
C ALA A 68 -11.20 1.90 -2.09
N PHE A 69 -10.12 1.19 -1.74
CA PHE A 69 -10.07 -0.26 -1.73
C PHE A 69 -10.17 -0.80 -0.29
N ARG A 70 -10.99 -1.82 -0.13
CA ARG A 70 -11.27 -2.48 1.15
C ARG A 70 -10.16 -3.49 1.47
N GLY A 71 -9.73 -3.50 2.73
CA GLY A 71 -8.97 -4.61 3.29
C GLY A 71 -9.83 -5.86 3.51
N THR A 72 -9.22 -6.95 3.96
CA THR A 72 -9.98 -8.16 4.28
C THR A 72 -10.82 -7.93 5.54
N ILE A 73 -12.11 -8.29 5.51
CA ILE A 73 -12.92 -8.37 6.74
C ILE A 73 -12.49 -9.62 7.48
N LEU A 74 -11.72 -9.45 8.55
CA LEU A 74 -11.11 -10.55 9.29
C LEU A 74 -11.76 -10.71 10.67
N ASN A 75 -11.83 -11.95 11.13
CA ASN A 75 -12.21 -12.31 12.50
C ASN A 75 -11.01 -12.02 13.44
N PRO A 76 -11.19 -11.26 14.54
CA PRO A 76 -10.11 -10.93 15.48
C PRO A 76 -9.28 -12.11 15.97
N HIS A 77 -9.89 -13.29 16.13
CA HIS A 77 -9.23 -14.45 16.74
C HIS A 77 -8.25 -15.18 15.81
N THR A 78 -8.41 -15.06 14.48
CA THR A 78 -7.56 -15.76 13.50
C THR A 78 -6.67 -14.81 12.70
N LEU A 79 -6.81 -13.50 12.93
CA LEU A 79 -6.17 -12.40 12.20
C LEU A 79 -4.69 -12.63 11.90
N LEU A 80 -3.84 -12.87 12.90
CA LEU A 80 -2.38 -12.93 12.66
C LEU A 80 -1.98 -14.17 11.84
N GLN A 81 -2.61 -15.32 12.10
CA GLN A 81 -2.29 -16.60 11.46
C GLN A 81 -2.89 -16.69 10.05
N ASP A 82 -4.14 -16.25 9.87
CA ASP A 82 -4.80 -16.14 8.58
C ASP A 82 -4.16 -15.05 7.73
N PHE A 83 -3.76 -13.92 8.32
CA PHE A 83 -3.09 -12.87 7.57
C PHE A 83 -1.70 -13.32 7.10
N LYS A 84 -0.89 -13.96 7.94
CA LYS A 84 0.41 -14.46 7.48
C LYS A 84 0.30 -15.51 6.37
N SER A 85 -0.74 -16.36 6.43
CA SER A 85 -0.92 -17.50 5.52
C SER A 85 -1.70 -17.14 4.25
N ASN A 86 -2.87 -16.51 4.38
CA ASN A 86 -3.71 -16.11 3.25
C ASN A 86 -3.11 -14.92 2.52
N THR A 87 -2.58 -13.91 3.21
CA THR A 87 -2.10 -12.69 2.54
C THR A 87 -0.89 -12.97 1.65
N ARG A 88 -0.01 -13.90 2.04
CA ARG A 88 1.09 -14.34 1.18
C ARG A 88 0.57 -15.05 -0.10
N LEU A 89 -0.50 -15.83 -0.02
CA LEU A 89 -1.11 -16.52 -1.16
C LEU A 89 -1.95 -15.57 -2.03
N THR A 90 -2.81 -14.75 -1.42
CA THR A 90 -3.67 -13.76 -2.08
C THR A 90 -2.86 -12.65 -2.73
N ILE A 91 -1.72 -12.26 -2.16
CA ILE A 91 -0.86 -11.19 -2.69
C ILE A 91 0.16 -11.67 -3.72
N ASN A 92 0.68 -12.89 -3.60
CA ASN A 92 1.39 -13.51 -4.72
C ASN A 92 0.49 -13.64 -5.96
N ARG A 93 -0.83 -13.70 -5.76
CA ARG A 93 -1.85 -13.67 -6.81
C ARG A 93 -2.44 -12.28 -7.04
N LEU A 94 -1.97 -11.21 -6.40
CA LEU A 94 -2.60 -9.89 -6.57
C LEU A 94 -2.48 -9.39 -8.01
N HIS A 95 -1.39 -9.66 -8.73
CA HIS A 95 -1.29 -9.25 -10.14
C HIS A 95 -2.16 -10.08 -11.10
N THR A 96 -2.67 -11.24 -10.66
CA THR A 96 -3.36 -12.23 -11.48
C THR A 96 -4.74 -12.61 -10.94
N GLY A 97 -5.18 -11.95 -9.87
CA GLY A 97 -6.43 -12.23 -9.18
C GLY A 97 -7.55 -11.35 -9.71
N SER A 98 -8.74 -11.93 -9.77
CA SER A 98 -10.03 -11.29 -10.08
C SER A 98 -10.14 -9.89 -9.47
N ARG A 99 -9.92 -9.75 -8.16
CA ARG A 99 -10.01 -8.46 -7.44
C ARG A 99 -9.16 -7.34 -8.04
N PHE A 100 -7.92 -7.64 -8.40
CA PHE A 100 -7.04 -6.64 -8.99
C PHE A 100 -7.43 -6.34 -10.44
N GLU A 101 -7.82 -7.36 -11.19
CA GLU A 101 -8.28 -7.20 -12.56
C GLU A 101 -9.55 -6.32 -12.62
N THR A 102 -10.56 -6.62 -11.79
CA THR A 102 -11.75 -5.78 -11.62
C THR A 102 -11.39 -4.36 -11.24
N ALA A 103 -10.48 -4.18 -10.28
CA ALA A 103 -10.02 -2.86 -9.86
C ALA A 103 -9.29 -2.10 -10.98
N ASN A 104 -8.41 -2.78 -11.72
CA ASN A 104 -7.65 -2.20 -12.81
C ASN A 104 -8.55 -1.81 -13.98
N GLN A 105 -9.52 -2.66 -14.34
CA GLN A 105 -10.52 -2.37 -15.36
C GLN A 105 -11.39 -1.17 -14.96
N ALA A 106 -11.83 -1.10 -13.70
CA ALA A 106 -12.61 0.04 -13.22
C ALA A 106 -11.83 1.37 -13.28
N ILE A 107 -10.53 1.32 -12.96
CA ILE A 107 -9.64 2.48 -13.10
C ILE A 107 -9.49 2.89 -14.56
N GLU A 108 -9.19 1.95 -15.46
CA GLU A 108 -9.04 2.24 -16.89
C GLU A 108 -10.33 2.80 -17.49
N ASN A 109 -11.49 2.22 -17.15
CA ASN A 109 -12.80 2.72 -17.59
C ASN A 109 -13.05 4.14 -17.08
N MET A 110 -12.79 4.40 -15.80
CA MET A 110 -12.95 5.73 -15.23
C MET A 110 -12.03 6.75 -15.91
N PHE A 111 -10.78 6.39 -16.18
CA PHE A 111 -9.86 7.26 -16.92
C PHE A 111 -10.31 7.53 -18.36
N ASN A 112 -10.88 6.53 -19.04
CA ASN A 112 -11.42 6.70 -20.38
C ASN A 112 -12.66 7.61 -20.40
N GLU A 113 -13.50 7.55 -19.37
CA GLU A 113 -14.71 8.37 -19.27
C GLU A 113 -14.42 9.81 -18.86
N VAL A 114 -13.59 9.99 -17.83
CA VAL A 114 -13.44 11.30 -17.17
C VAL A 114 -12.15 12.01 -17.59
N GLY A 115 -11.16 11.30 -18.13
CA GLY A 115 -9.86 11.82 -18.52
C GLY A 115 -8.84 11.86 -17.37
N TYR A 116 -7.56 11.75 -17.75
CA TYR A 116 -6.41 11.65 -16.83
C TYR A 116 -6.10 12.94 -16.04
N SER A 117 -6.72 14.07 -16.38
CA SER A 117 -6.52 15.37 -15.73
C SER A 117 -7.39 15.57 -14.48
N ASN A 118 -8.34 14.67 -14.20
CA ASN A 118 -9.16 14.78 -13.02
C ASN A 118 -8.39 14.32 -11.79
N ASN A 119 -8.37 15.14 -10.74
CA ASN A 119 -7.67 14.91 -9.47
C ASN A 119 -8.20 13.62 -8.79
N ILE A 120 -7.66 12.47 -9.19
CA ILE A 120 -8.03 11.14 -8.72
C ILE A 120 -7.09 10.71 -7.61
N TRP A 121 -7.66 10.33 -6.46
CA TRP A 121 -6.91 9.80 -5.33
C TRP A 121 -7.16 8.31 -5.18
N LEU A 122 -6.08 7.57 -4.94
CA LEU A 122 -6.15 6.17 -4.55
C LEU A 122 -6.10 6.08 -3.03
N ALA A 123 -6.94 5.25 -2.44
CA ALA A 123 -6.91 4.99 -1.01
C ALA A 123 -7.11 3.50 -0.75
N GLY A 124 -6.52 2.99 0.32
CA GLY A 124 -6.82 1.64 0.74
C GLY A 124 -6.26 1.32 2.11
N HIS A 125 -6.81 0.26 2.72
CA HIS A 125 -6.33 -0.29 3.98
C HIS A 125 -5.92 -1.74 3.83
N SER A 126 -4.82 -2.16 4.46
CA SER A 126 -4.38 -3.56 4.48
C SER A 126 -4.27 -4.13 3.06
N LEU A 127 -4.95 -5.23 2.73
CA LEU A 127 -5.01 -5.76 1.36
C LEU A 127 -5.52 -4.73 0.33
N GLY A 128 -6.45 -3.85 0.69
CA GLY A 128 -6.92 -2.77 -0.18
C GLY A 128 -5.81 -1.76 -0.49
N SER A 129 -4.95 -1.46 0.49
CA SER A 129 -3.78 -0.58 0.26
C SER A 129 -2.74 -1.25 -0.64
N ALA A 130 -2.59 -2.57 -0.57
CA ALA A 130 -1.77 -3.34 -1.50
C ALA A 130 -2.28 -3.22 -2.95
N ILE A 131 -3.60 -3.38 -3.16
CA ILE A 131 -4.24 -3.15 -4.47
C ILE A 131 -4.01 -1.71 -4.95
N ALA A 132 -4.29 -0.72 -4.10
CA ALA A 132 -4.11 0.69 -4.42
C ALA A 132 -2.67 1.04 -4.80
N MET A 133 -1.69 0.50 -4.06
CA MET A 133 -0.28 0.68 -4.33
C MET A 133 0.11 0.08 -5.69
N LEU A 134 -0.40 -1.10 -6.01
CA LEU A 134 -0.10 -1.78 -7.25
C LEU A 134 -0.68 -1.08 -8.48
N LEU A 135 -1.92 -0.60 -8.35
CA LEU A 135 -2.56 0.24 -9.38
C LEU A 135 -1.80 1.55 -9.55
N GLY A 136 -1.39 2.19 -8.45
CA GLY A 136 -0.56 3.38 -8.49
C GLY A 136 0.76 3.17 -9.24
N LYS A 137 1.48 2.06 -8.95
CA LYS A 137 2.69 1.69 -9.69
C LYS A 137 2.42 1.51 -11.19
N ASN A 138 1.35 0.79 -11.54
CA ASN A 138 0.96 0.59 -12.94
C ASN A 138 0.67 1.91 -13.65
N MET A 139 -0.03 2.83 -12.99
CA MET A 139 -0.32 4.16 -13.56
C MET A 139 0.95 4.97 -13.81
N VAL A 140 1.92 4.92 -12.89
CA VAL A 140 3.21 5.60 -13.06
C VAL A 140 4.00 4.99 -14.22
N VAL A 141 4.18 3.67 -14.21
CA VAL A 141 5.06 2.97 -15.17
C VAL A 141 4.46 2.92 -16.57
N LYS A 142 3.15 2.64 -16.69
CA LYS A 142 2.49 2.42 -18.00
C LYS A 142 1.90 3.69 -18.59
N LYS A 143 1.49 4.66 -17.76
CA LYS A 143 0.76 5.87 -18.20
C LYS A 143 1.50 7.17 -17.88
N GLY A 144 2.57 7.14 -17.09
CA GLY A 144 3.31 8.34 -16.68
C GLY A 144 2.55 9.23 -15.69
N ILE A 145 1.54 8.70 -15.01
CA ILE A 145 0.66 9.46 -14.11
C ILE A 145 1.12 9.27 -12.67
N LEU A 146 1.18 10.36 -11.91
CA LEU A 146 1.58 10.34 -10.49
C LEU A 146 0.34 10.52 -9.59
N PRO A 147 -0.43 9.45 -9.29
CA PRO A 147 -1.63 9.60 -8.47
C PRO A 147 -1.26 9.96 -7.04
N LYS A 148 -2.08 10.81 -6.39
CA LYS A 148 -2.06 10.89 -4.93
C LYS A 148 -2.61 9.57 -4.39
N ALA A 149 -1.85 8.92 -3.51
CA ALA A 149 -2.24 7.64 -2.93
C ALA A 149 -2.09 7.66 -1.41
N PHE A 150 -3.09 7.15 -0.70
CA PHE A 150 -3.15 7.07 0.77
C PHE A 150 -3.27 5.61 1.18
N LEU A 151 -2.17 5.06 1.66
CA LEU A 151 -1.98 3.62 1.87
C LEU A 151 -1.90 3.34 3.36
N PHE A 152 -2.97 2.80 3.94
CA PHE A 152 -3.06 2.53 5.38
C PHE A 152 -2.72 1.09 5.72
N ASN A 153 -1.73 0.90 6.60
CA ASN A 153 -1.23 -0.40 7.04
C ASN A 153 -1.00 -1.42 5.91
N PRO A 154 -0.28 -1.07 4.83
CA PRO A 154 0.01 -2.03 3.78
C PRO A 154 0.86 -3.17 4.29
N PRO A 155 0.65 -4.40 3.81
CA PRO A 155 1.52 -5.51 4.13
C PRO A 155 2.94 -5.31 3.57
N PHE A 156 3.94 -5.70 4.36
CA PHE A 156 5.35 -5.74 3.97
C PHE A 156 5.84 -7.19 3.86
N PHE A 157 6.52 -7.56 2.76
CA PHE A 157 6.86 -8.96 2.44
C PHE A 157 8.35 -9.28 2.64
N SER A 158 8.80 -9.17 3.88
CA SER A 158 10.14 -9.60 4.29
C SER A 158 10.10 -10.35 5.63
N ALA A 159 11.26 -10.86 6.06
CA ALA A 159 11.40 -11.33 7.42
C ALA A 159 11.10 -10.18 8.40
N PRO A 160 10.25 -10.38 9.43
CA PRO A 160 9.79 -9.31 10.32
C PRO A 160 10.86 -8.94 11.36
N ILE A 161 11.89 -8.22 10.93
CA ILE A 161 13.01 -7.74 11.75
C ILE A 161 12.53 -6.79 12.86
N GLU A 162 11.63 -5.86 12.57
CA GLU A 162 11.02 -4.91 13.52
C GLU A 162 10.20 -5.62 14.59
N GLY A 163 9.44 -6.64 14.21
CA GLY A 163 8.56 -7.36 15.14
C GLY A 163 9.26 -8.42 16.00
N ILE A 164 10.43 -8.92 15.57
CA ILE A 164 11.17 -9.99 16.27
C ILE A 164 12.23 -9.43 17.22
N PHE A 165 12.97 -8.40 16.79
CA PHE A 165 14.12 -7.91 17.54
C PHE A 165 13.79 -6.56 18.20
N THR A 166 14.28 -6.35 19.42
CA THR A 166 14.10 -5.08 20.15
C THR A 166 15.34 -4.18 20.09
N ASN A 167 16.51 -4.75 19.80
CA ASN A 167 17.77 -4.02 19.78
C ASN A 167 18.02 -3.38 18.40
N GLU A 168 17.96 -2.05 18.35
CA GLU A 168 18.16 -1.26 17.12
C GLU A 168 19.51 -1.51 16.42
N LYS A 169 20.61 -1.66 17.18
CA LYS A 169 21.92 -1.96 16.59
C LYS A 169 21.96 -3.34 15.93
N LEU A 170 21.24 -4.31 16.51
CA LEU A 170 21.12 -5.65 15.94
C LEU A 170 20.26 -5.63 14.67
N LYS A 171 19.12 -4.92 14.68
CA LYS A 171 18.28 -4.71 13.49
C LYS A 171 19.09 -4.12 12.35
N ASP A 172 19.86 -3.07 12.64
CA ASP A 172 20.73 -2.41 11.66
C ASP A 172 21.80 -3.34 11.10
N GLY A 173 22.50 -4.07 11.95
CA GLY A 173 23.50 -5.04 11.53
C GLY A 173 22.93 -6.10 10.59
N ILE A 174 21.75 -6.65 10.93
CA ILE A 174 21.04 -7.63 10.11
C ILE A 174 20.63 -7.03 8.77
N ARG A 175 20.10 -5.80 8.74
CA ARG A 175 19.64 -5.16 7.49
C ARG A 175 20.78 -4.79 6.55
N ILE A 176 21.89 -4.30 7.11
CA ILE A 176 23.09 -4.04 6.33
C ILE A 176 23.57 -5.36 5.72
N ALA A 177 23.76 -6.40 6.54
CA ALA A 177 24.19 -7.71 6.05
C ALA A 177 23.26 -8.25 4.95
N ASN A 178 21.94 -8.20 5.16
CA ASN A 178 20.94 -8.59 4.17
C ASN A 178 21.06 -7.78 2.88
N SER A 179 21.32 -6.48 2.95
CA SER A 179 21.47 -5.62 1.76
C SER A 179 22.68 -6.05 0.92
N PHE A 180 23.81 -6.37 1.57
CA PHE A 180 25.00 -6.88 0.88
C PHE A 180 24.76 -8.25 0.25
N VAL A 181 24.12 -9.18 0.98
CA VAL A 181 23.75 -10.50 0.46
C VAL A 181 22.82 -10.37 -0.75
N THR A 182 21.77 -9.55 -0.63
CA THR A 182 20.81 -9.29 -1.73
C THR A 182 21.52 -8.79 -2.97
N ALA A 183 22.38 -7.77 -2.83
CA ALA A 183 23.08 -7.18 -3.96
C ALA A 183 24.04 -8.17 -4.63
N GLY A 184 24.73 -8.98 -3.82
CA GLY A 184 25.57 -10.07 -4.31
C GLY A 184 24.77 -11.09 -5.11
N THR A 185 23.72 -11.67 -4.52
CA THR A 185 22.87 -12.69 -5.14
C THR A 185 22.18 -12.17 -6.42
N THR A 186 21.69 -10.93 -6.41
CA THR A 186 21.06 -10.31 -7.60
C THR A 186 21.99 -10.29 -8.80
N ARG A 187 23.29 -10.03 -8.58
CA ARG A 187 24.29 -9.97 -9.66
C ARG A 187 24.51 -11.33 -10.33
N PHE A 188 24.35 -12.42 -9.57
CA PHE A 188 24.48 -13.79 -10.06
C PHE A 188 23.20 -14.32 -10.69
N VAL A 189 22.03 -13.96 -10.15
CA VAL A 189 20.74 -14.54 -10.56
C VAL A 189 20.07 -13.78 -11.70
N LYS A 190 20.15 -12.44 -11.74
CA LYS A 190 19.47 -11.65 -12.78
C LYS A 190 20.35 -11.40 -14.00
N GLY A 191 19.77 -11.51 -15.19
CA GLY A 191 20.41 -11.11 -16.45
C GLY A 191 20.74 -9.60 -16.48
N LYS A 192 21.58 -9.16 -17.42
CA LYS A 192 21.88 -7.71 -17.60
C LYS A 192 20.62 -6.93 -18.00
N GLN A 193 19.81 -7.50 -18.88
CA GLN A 193 18.60 -6.87 -19.41
C GLN A 193 17.49 -6.76 -18.34
N GLU A 194 17.29 -7.80 -17.53
CA GLU A 194 16.36 -7.78 -16.39
C GLU A 194 16.76 -6.75 -15.33
N ARG A 195 18.07 -6.55 -15.11
CA ARG A 195 18.58 -5.51 -14.22
C ARG A 195 18.29 -4.11 -14.75
N ALA A 196 18.55 -3.87 -16.03
CA ALA A 196 18.27 -2.58 -16.67
C ALA A 196 16.77 -2.23 -16.60
N GLN A 197 15.88 -3.19 -16.93
CA GLN A 197 14.43 -2.98 -16.84
C GLN A 197 13.96 -2.68 -15.42
N SER A 198 14.49 -3.39 -14.42
CA SER A 198 14.17 -3.13 -13.01
C SER A 198 14.67 -1.76 -12.55
N GLU A 199 15.84 -1.33 -13.02
CA GLU A 199 16.38 0.01 -12.75
C GLU A 199 15.51 1.09 -13.39
N ASP A 200 15.08 0.91 -14.64
CA ASP A 200 14.24 1.86 -15.38
C ASP A 200 12.87 2.03 -14.72
N GLN A 201 12.21 0.93 -14.31
CA GLN A 201 10.94 0.99 -13.57
C GLN A 201 11.10 1.69 -12.22
N PHE A 202 12.14 1.35 -11.47
CA PHE A 202 12.41 1.98 -10.17
C PHE A 202 12.73 3.47 -10.31
N ALA A 203 13.43 3.85 -11.39
CA ALA A 203 13.66 5.24 -11.75
C ALA A 203 12.37 5.97 -12.14
N ALA A 204 11.47 5.33 -12.90
CA ALA A 204 10.15 5.91 -13.20
C ALA A 204 9.32 6.15 -11.92
N LEU A 205 9.33 5.18 -11.00
CA LEU A 205 8.64 5.25 -9.71
C LEU A 205 9.28 6.26 -8.73
N SER A 206 10.52 6.70 -8.94
CA SER A 206 11.22 7.63 -8.03
C SER A 206 10.49 8.95 -7.80
N ARG A 207 9.74 9.40 -8.81
CA ARG A 207 8.96 10.65 -8.76
C ARG A 207 7.63 10.49 -8.03
N TRP A 208 7.18 9.26 -7.80
CA TRP A 208 5.93 8.97 -7.13
C TRP A 208 6.17 8.73 -5.63
N ALA A 209 5.60 9.58 -4.80
CA ALA A 209 5.70 9.48 -3.34
C ALA A 209 4.30 9.32 -2.72
N PRO A 210 3.78 8.09 -2.60
CA PRO A 210 2.51 7.84 -1.94
C PRO A 210 2.61 8.18 -0.44
N TYR A 211 1.48 8.56 0.17
CA TYR A 211 1.33 8.69 1.61
C TYR A 211 1.15 7.31 2.21
N LEU A 212 2.16 6.88 2.96
CA LEU A 212 2.26 5.56 3.53
C LEU A 212 2.05 5.66 5.05
N PHE A 213 0.92 5.16 5.53
CA PHE A 213 0.56 5.19 6.95
C PHE A 213 0.83 3.82 7.56
N VAL A 214 1.74 3.76 8.53
CA VAL A 214 2.16 2.52 9.18
C VAL A 214 2.15 2.68 10.68
N ASN A 215 1.83 1.62 11.41
CA ASN A 215 1.94 1.60 12.87
C ASN A 215 3.17 0.78 13.27
N LYS A 216 3.95 1.30 14.23
CA LYS A 216 5.17 0.64 14.73
C LYS A 216 4.89 -0.72 15.40
N GLU A 217 3.74 -0.87 16.03
CA GLU A 217 3.29 -2.10 16.70
C GLU A 217 2.50 -3.04 15.78
N ASP A 218 2.27 -2.65 14.52
CA ASP A 218 1.65 -3.49 13.52
C ASP A 218 2.71 -4.32 12.77
N HIS A 219 2.90 -5.57 13.19
CA HIS A 219 3.85 -6.51 12.60
C HIS A 219 3.63 -6.81 11.11
N ILE A 220 2.50 -6.37 10.54
CA ILE A 220 2.20 -6.51 9.12
C ILE A 220 2.90 -5.42 8.29
N CYS A 221 2.99 -4.19 8.81
CA CYS A 221 3.44 -3.02 8.06
C CYS A 221 4.66 -2.32 8.65
N CYS A 222 5.04 -2.59 9.91
CA CYS A 222 6.10 -1.86 10.60
C CYS A 222 7.47 -1.97 9.90
N GLU A 223 7.73 -3.02 9.12
CA GLU A 223 8.96 -3.16 8.33
C GLU A 223 9.20 -2.01 7.34
N TYR A 224 8.17 -1.28 6.91
CA TYR A 224 8.38 -0.09 6.07
C TYR A 224 9.25 0.96 6.77
N VAL A 225 9.13 1.12 8.09
CA VAL A 225 9.97 2.04 8.87
C VAL A 225 11.43 1.71 8.67
N GLY A 226 11.75 0.46 8.95
CA GLY A 226 13.10 -0.03 8.84
C GLY A 226 13.65 -0.15 7.42
N TYR A 227 12.79 -0.41 6.44
CA TYR A 227 13.14 -0.40 5.01
C TYR A 227 13.65 0.97 4.58
N PHE A 228 12.93 2.04 4.91
CA PHE A 228 13.32 3.41 4.54
C PHE A 228 14.52 3.91 5.35
N GLU A 229 14.58 3.62 6.65
CA GLU A 229 15.73 3.99 7.50
C GLU A 229 17.02 3.30 7.07
N ASN A 230 16.97 2.00 6.76
CA ASN A 230 18.14 1.25 6.30
C ASN A 230 18.72 1.86 5.04
N ARG A 231 17.88 2.38 4.15
CA ARG A 231 18.35 3.02 2.93
C ARG A 231 19.14 4.30 3.20
N GLU A 232 18.66 5.14 4.11
CA GLU A 232 19.40 6.34 4.55
C GLU A 232 20.73 5.95 5.21
N LYS A 233 20.73 4.89 6.02
CA LYS A 233 21.96 4.35 6.65
C LYS A 233 22.95 3.85 5.60
N MET A 234 22.49 3.11 4.58
CA MET A 234 23.31 2.63 3.47
C MET A 234 23.94 3.79 2.67
N GLU A 235 23.24 4.92 2.54
CA GLU A 235 23.80 6.14 1.96
C GLU A 235 24.88 6.77 2.86
N LYS A 236 24.61 6.88 4.17
CA LYS A 236 25.56 7.43 5.16
C LYS A 236 26.87 6.66 5.26
N ILE A 237 26.85 5.33 5.10
CA ILE A 237 28.07 4.49 5.15
C ILE A 237 28.79 4.38 3.80
N GLY A 238 28.41 5.17 2.79
CA GLY A 238 29.02 5.16 1.47
C GLY A 238 28.64 3.96 0.59
N ALA A 239 27.71 3.12 1.03
CA ALA A 239 27.25 1.92 0.34
C ALA A 239 26.03 2.18 -0.57
N ARG A 240 25.82 3.42 -1.04
CA ARG A 240 24.65 3.84 -1.85
C ARG A 240 24.36 2.91 -3.03
N ARG A 241 25.39 2.48 -3.77
CA ARG A 241 25.23 1.58 -4.92
C ARG A 241 24.69 0.21 -4.50
N ILE A 242 25.16 -0.33 -3.39
CA ILE A 242 24.72 -1.61 -2.83
C ILE A 242 23.30 -1.45 -2.28
N GLY A 243 23.05 -0.36 -1.56
CA GLY A 243 21.72 0.00 -1.06
C GLY A 243 20.70 0.09 -2.18
N ARG A 244 21.02 0.71 -3.32
CA ARG A 244 20.12 0.78 -4.49
C ARG A 244 19.76 -0.59 -5.04
N VAL A 245 20.75 -1.45 -5.28
CA VAL A 245 20.50 -2.82 -5.78
C VAL A 245 19.67 -3.62 -4.77
N ALA A 246 19.97 -3.49 -3.47
CA ALA A 246 19.20 -4.16 -2.42
C ALA A 246 17.78 -3.60 -2.26
N THR A 247 17.56 -2.31 -2.51
CA THR A 247 16.23 -1.68 -2.37
C THR A 247 15.29 -2.11 -3.50
N GLN A 248 15.84 -2.47 -4.67
CA GLN A 248 15.11 -2.95 -5.84
C GLN A 248 14.80 -4.46 -5.78
N ASN A 249 15.36 -5.18 -4.80
CA ASN A 249 15.27 -6.64 -4.77
C ASN A 249 15.02 -7.14 -3.34
N SER A 250 14.16 -8.14 -3.15
CA SER A 250 14.03 -8.80 -1.85
C SER A 250 14.78 -10.14 -1.86
N ILE A 251 15.50 -10.47 -0.77
CA ILE A 251 16.09 -11.82 -0.59
C ILE A 251 15.03 -12.90 -0.75
N GLY A 252 13.83 -12.64 -0.21
CA GLY A 252 12.69 -13.55 -0.35
C GLY A 252 12.32 -13.78 -1.81
N SER A 253 12.14 -12.73 -2.60
CA SER A 253 11.81 -12.91 -4.02
C SER A 253 12.93 -13.60 -4.82
N LEU A 254 14.20 -13.33 -4.51
CA LEU A 254 15.34 -13.89 -5.25
C LEU A 254 15.60 -15.38 -4.97
N LEU A 255 15.47 -15.82 -3.71
CA LEU A 255 15.77 -17.21 -3.33
C LEU A 255 14.64 -18.18 -3.65
N TRP A 256 13.39 -17.72 -3.73
CA TRP A 256 12.23 -18.57 -4.01
C TRP A 256 11.85 -18.63 -5.50
N SER A 257 12.39 -17.75 -6.34
CA SER A 257 12.16 -17.72 -7.80
C SER A 257 12.62 -18.97 -8.58
N PRO A 258 13.66 -19.73 -8.20
CA PRO A 258 14.09 -20.90 -8.98
C PRO A 258 13.22 -22.16 -8.77
N ILE A 259 12.45 -22.22 -7.68
CA ILE A 259 11.71 -23.44 -7.27
C ILE A 259 10.29 -23.47 -7.85
N ARG A 260 9.75 -22.34 -8.31
CA ARG A 260 8.44 -22.25 -8.97
C ARG A 260 8.54 -21.40 -10.22
N ARG A 261 8.21 -22.00 -11.38
CA ARG A 261 7.96 -21.30 -12.66
C ARG A 261 6.68 -20.44 -12.58
N GLU A 262 6.58 -19.54 -11.61
CA GLU A 262 5.60 -18.46 -11.60
C GLU A 262 6.39 -17.18 -11.85
N GLU A 263 6.00 -16.43 -12.88
CA GLU A 263 6.59 -15.13 -13.23
C GLU A 263 6.73 -14.29 -11.96
N SER A 264 7.94 -13.78 -11.71
CA SER A 264 8.27 -13.08 -10.49
C SER A 264 7.41 -11.81 -10.38
N ALA A 265 6.33 -11.88 -9.60
CA ALA A 265 5.51 -10.72 -9.26
C ALA A 265 6.41 -9.60 -8.74
N GLU A 266 6.23 -8.39 -9.26
CA GLU A 266 6.98 -7.22 -8.82
C GLU A 266 6.78 -7.08 -7.30
N PRO A 267 7.86 -6.98 -6.50
CA PRO A 267 7.74 -6.96 -5.06
C PRO A 267 6.97 -5.71 -4.62
N LEU A 268 5.72 -5.94 -4.24
CA LEU A 268 4.72 -4.91 -3.98
C LEU A 268 5.22 -3.81 -3.02
N HIS A 269 5.95 -4.21 -1.97
CA HIS A 269 6.47 -3.37 -0.89
C HIS A 269 7.69 -2.52 -1.26
N LEU A 270 8.33 -2.74 -2.42
CA LEU A 270 9.50 -1.95 -2.80
C LEU A 270 9.03 -0.63 -3.42
N LEU A 271 9.27 0.47 -2.71
CA LEU A 271 8.94 1.82 -3.13
C LEU A 271 10.22 2.68 -3.11
N PRO A 272 10.57 3.34 -4.23
CA PRO A 272 11.70 4.26 -4.23
C PRO A 272 11.48 5.47 -3.32
N SER A 273 10.26 6.01 -3.30
CA SER A 273 9.93 7.23 -2.58
C SER A 273 8.61 7.03 -1.84
N ALA A 274 8.44 7.67 -0.69
CA ALA A 274 7.17 7.69 0.05
C ALA A 274 7.16 8.84 1.07
N ASN A 275 5.96 9.36 1.34
CA ASN A 275 5.71 10.15 2.54
C ASN A 275 5.31 9.16 3.65
N LEU A 276 6.28 8.76 4.47
CA LEU A 276 6.09 7.79 5.53
C LEU A 276 5.52 8.48 6.77
N ASN A 277 4.36 8.02 7.23
CA ASN A 277 3.64 8.50 8.39
C ASN A 277 3.55 7.35 9.40
N VAL A 278 4.31 7.44 10.49
CA VAL A 278 4.45 6.38 11.49
C VAL A 278 3.63 6.73 12.71
N ASN A 279 2.64 5.89 13.02
CA ASN A 279 1.94 5.96 14.29
C ASN A 279 2.80 5.34 15.39
N LEU A 280 3.09 6.15 16.41
CA LEU A 280 3.88 5.82 17.58
C LEU A 280 3.02 5.69 18.85
N SER A 281 1.71 5.90 18.76
CA SER A 281 0.77 5.66 19.86
C SER A 281 0.76 4.17 20.22
N SER A 282 0.73 3.88 21.52
CA SER A 282 0.66 2.52 22.03
C SER A 282 -0.67 1.87 21.65
N SER A 283 -0.62 0.64 21.18
CA SER A 283 -1.76 -0.24 20.95
C SER A 283 -1.69 -1.43 21.92
N GLN A 284 -2.82 -2.04 22.25
CA GLN A 284 -2.82 -3.19 23.14
C GLN A 284 -2.24 -4.44 22.47
N ASN A 285 -2.33 -4.51 21.14
CA ASN A 285 -1.83 -5.63 20.33
C ASN A 285 -1.72 -5.24 18.85
N CYS A 286 -1.02 -6.07 18.09
CA CYS A 286 -0.82 -5.92 16.64
C CYS A 286 -2.15 -5.82 15.85
N ILE A 287 -3.23 -6.47 16.31
CA ILE A 287 -4.54 -6.41 15.64
C ILE A 287 -5.15 -5.02 15.75
N GLU A 288 -5.06 -4.41 16.93
CA GLU A 288 -5.53 -3.04 17.15
C GLU A 288 -4.69 -2.04 16.35
N ALA A 289 -3.36 -2.20 16.39
CA ALA A 289 -2.43 -1.44 15.57
C ALA A 289 -2.68 -1.59 14.06
N HIS A 290 -3.26 -2.70 13.62
CA HIS A 290 -3.58 -2.91 12.21
C HIS A 290 -4.91 -2.29 11.77
N LYS A 291 -5.85 -1.97 12.68
CA LYS A 291 -7.18 -1.44 12.31
C LYS A 291 -7.10 -0.01 11.78
N LEU A 292 -8.12 0.41 11.04
CA LEU A 292 -8.25 1.82 10.62
C LEU A 292 -8.56 2.77 11.78
N GLN A 293 -9.20 2.27 12.85
CA GLN A 293 -9.69 3.10 13.95
C GLN A 293 -8.58 3.90 14.65
N GLN A 294 -7.38 3.33 14.77
CA GLN A 294 -6.22 4.00 15.38
C GLN A 294 -5.83 5.31 14.69
N TRP A 295 -6.13 5.48 13.40
CA TRP A 295 -5.86 6.73 12.68
C TRP A 295 -6.78 7.89 13.07
N TRP A 296 -7.79 7.61 13.90
CA TRP A 296 -8.78 8.57 14.38
C TRP A 296 -8.75 8.77 15.90
N TRP A 297 -7.71 8.28 16.57
CA TRP A 297 -7.54 8.49 18.01
C TRP A 297 -7.18 9.94 18.34
N LEU A 298 -7.64 10.42 19.49
CA LEU A 298 -7.42 11.80 19.94
C LEU A 298 -5.96 12.06 20.36
N ASP A 299 -5.29 11.02 20.83
CA ASP A 299 -3.90 10.96 21.29
C ASP A 299 -2.96 10.37 20.22
N LEU A 300 -3.31 10.55 18.93
CA LEU A 300 -2.49 10.10 17.80
C LEU A 300 -1.13 10.81 17.81
N HIS A 301 -0.05 10.05 18.02
CA HIS A 301 1.32 10.52 17.92
C HIS A 301 1.91 10.06 16.58
N LEU A 302 1.94 11.00 15.63
CA LEU A 302 2.34 10.74 14.24
C LEU A 302 3.70 11.38 13.93
N GLU A 303 4.64 10.58 13.45
CA GLU A 303 5.89 11.06 12.86
C GLU A 303 5.83 10.96 11.34
N SER A 304 6.01 12.09 10.64
CA SER A 304 5.94 12.15 9.18
C SER A 304 7.31 12.50 8.59
N LYS A 305 7.78 11.69 7.63
CA LYS A 305 9.04 11.92 6.93
C LYS A 305 8.94 11.54 5.45
N LEU A 306 9.41 12.45 4.59
CA LEU A 306 9.52 12.21 3.16
C LEU A 306 10.84 11.51 2.84
N TYR A 307 10.76 10.31 2.28
CA TYR A 307 11.88 9.59 1.70
C TYR A 307 11.85 9.73 0.19
N GLN A 308 12.93 10.25 -0.40
CA GLN A 308 13.07 10.42 -1.84
C GLN A 308 14.18 9.55 -2.42
N TYR A 309 13.91 8.99 -3.59
CA TYR A 309 14.93 8.40 -4.44
C TYR A 309 15.66 9.47 -5.26
N LEU A 310 16.80 9.92 -4.72
CA LEU A 310 17.81 10.73 -5.43
C LEU A 310 18.75 9.82 -6.21
#